data_AF-A0A7K2XT99-F1
#
_entry.id   AF-A0A7K2XT99-F1
#
_cell.length_a   1.000
_cell.length_b   1.000
_cell.length_c   1.000
_cell.angle_alpha   90.00
_cell.angle_beta   90.00
_cell.angle_gamma   90.00
#
_symmetry.space_group_name_H-M   'P 1'
#
loop_
_entity.id
_entity.type
_entity.pdbx_description
1 polymer ?
#
loop_
_entity_poly.entity_id
_entity_poly.type
_entity_poly.pdbx_seq_one_letter_code
_entity_poly.pdbx_strand_id
1 'polypeptide(L)' 'LSNGRIARRLHLAEGTVKAHVSSILARLDVDNRAAAAVVAHEAGAVPVPSGDREPEEER' A
#
# COMPACT_ATOMS: atom_id res chain seq x y z
N LEU A 1 6.52 2.89 2.30
CA LEU A 1 5.87 2.55 3.59
C LEU A 1 6.23 1.11 3.97
N SER A 2 6.60 0.83 5.23
CA SER A 2 6.91 -0.54 5.67
C SER A 2 5.64 -1.32 6.02
N ASN A 3 5.71 -2.66 6.02
CA ASN A 3 4.56 -3.52 6.35
C ASN A 3 4.07 -3.28 7.79
N GLY A 4 4.98 -3.06 8.74
CA GLY A 4 4.62 -2.69 10.12
C GLY A 4 3.89 -1.35 10.21
N ARG A 5 4.25 -0.35 9.38
CA ARG A 5 3.52 0.93 9.32
C ARG A 5 2.12 0.78 8.71
N ILE A 6 1.98 -0.05 7.66
CA ILE A 6 0.66 -0.39 7.06
C ILE A 6 -0.21 -1.11 8.09
N ALA A 7 0.34 -2.12 8.74
CA ALA A 7 -0.32 -2.93 9.75
C ALA A 7 -0.89 -2.06 10.87
N ARG A 8 -0.10 -1.12 11.40
CA ARG A 8 -0.55 -0.18 12.43
C ARG A 8 -1.70 0.71 11.97
N ARG A 9 -1.64 1.26 10.76
CA ARG A 9 -2.70 2.13 10.21
C ARG A 9 -4.01 1.39 9.97
N LEU A 10 -3.94 0.11 9.63
CA LEU A 10 -5.09 -0.72 9.32
C LEU A 10 -5.54 -1.60 10.50
N HIS A 11 -4.92 -1.48 11.67
CA HIS A 11 -5.16 -2.34 12.84
C HIS A 11 -5.02 -3.85 12.54
N LEU A 12 -4.03 -4.20 11.72
CA LEU A 12 -3.72 -5.59 11.33
C LEU A 12 -2.39 -6.06 11.95
N ALA A 13 -2.17 -7.38 11.95
CA ALA A 13 -0.86 -7.95 12.19
C ALA A 13 0.06 -7.76 10.96
N GLU A 14 1.36 -7.56 11.18
CA GLU A 14 2.32 -7.40 10.08
C GLU A 14 2.37 -8.64 9.16
N GLY A 15 2.20 -9.84 9.71
CA GLY A 15 2.11 -11.09 8.94
C GLY A 15 0.94 -11.10 7.96
N THR A 16 -0.21 -10.56 8.35
CA THR A 16 -1.39 -10.41 7.48
C THR A 16 -1.08 -9.49 6.29
N VAL A 17 -0.43 -8.36 6.55
CA VAL A 17 0.01 -7.45 5.48
C VAL A 17 0.98 -8.15 4.52
N LYS A 18 1.95 -8.92 5.04
CA LYS A 18 2.88 -9.71 4.19
C LYS A 18 2.13 -10.69 3.29
N ALA A 19 1.14 -11.41 3.82
CA ALA A 19 0.34 -12.34 3.05
C ALA A 19 -0.43 -11.64 1.92
N HIS A 20 -1.05 -10.49 2.20
CA HIS A 20 -1.73 -9.70 1.17
C HIS A 20 -0.77 -9.18 0.10
N VAL A 21 0.39 -8.62 0.49
CA VAL A 21 1.39 -8.15 -0.47
C VAL A 21 1.86 -9.30 -1.35
N SER A 22 2.20 -10.45 -0.78
CA SER A 22 2.61 -11.64 -1.53
C SER A 22 1.54 -12.07 -2.54
N SER A 23 0.27 -12.13 -2.11
CA SER A 23 -0.84 -12.51 -2.98
C SER A 23 -1.05 -11.50 -4.12
N ILE A 24 -0.92 -10.19 -3.85
CA ILE A 24 -1.04 -9.16 -4.88
C ILE A 24 0.07 -9.31 -5.93
N LEU A 25 1.33 -9.44 -5.48
CA LEU A 25 2.48 -9.62 -6.38
C LEU A 25 2.32 -10.86 -7.25
N ALA A 26 1.93 -12.00 -6.66
CA ALA A 26 1.69 -13.24 -7.39
C ALA A 26 0.53 -13.14 -8.39
N ARG A 27 -0.56 -12.44 -8.05
CA ARG A 27 -1.73 -12.29 -8.94
C ARG A 27 -1.49 -11.31 -10.09
N LEU A 28 -0.61 -10.33 -9.88
CA LEU A 28 -0.23 -9.35 -10.90
C LEU A 28 0.99 -9.81 -11.72
N ASP A 29 1.61 -10.94 -11.36
CA ASP A 29 2.83 -11.47 -11.97
C ASP A 29 3.99 -10.46 -11.96
N VAL A 30 4.25 -9.86 -10.79
CA VAL A 30 5.31 -8.86 -10.62
C VAL A 30 6.18 -9.13 -9.40
N ASP A 31 7.48 -8.83 -9.51
CA ASP A 31 8.45 -9.19 -8.48
C ASP A 31 8.49 -8.24 -7.27
N ASN A 32 7.94 -7.02 -7.42
CA ASN A 32 8.06 -6.01 -6.38
C ASN A 32 6.88 -5.02 -6.34
N ARG A 33 6.80 -4.33 -5.21
CA ARG A 33 5.73 -3.36 -4.92
C ARG A 33 5.73 -2.12 -5.82
N ALA A 34 6.86 -1.77 -6.43
CA ALA A 34 6.93 -0.63 -7.34
C ALA A 34 6.27 -0.99 -8.68
N ALA A 35 6.57 -2.17 -9.23
CA ALA A 35 5.89 -2.71 -10.40
C ALA A 35 4.38 -2.84 -10.17
N ALA A 36 3.96 -3.38 -9.01
CA ALA A 36 2.54 -3.45 -8.66
C ALA A 36 1.85 -2.07 -8.60
N ALA A 37 2.57 -1.04 -8.13
CA ALA A 37 2.03 0.32 -8.08
C ALA A 37 1.84 0.92 -9.49
N VAL A 38 2.76 0.62 -10.43
CA VAL A 38 2.60 1.02 -11.84
C VAL A 38 1.36 0.37 -12.44
N VAL A 39 1.21 -0.95 -12.28
CA VAL A 39 0.03 -1.67 -12.78
C VAL A 39 -1.26 -1.10 -12.20
N ALA A 40 -1.29 -0.81 -10.90
CA ALA A 40 -2.46 -0.23 -10.25
C ALA A 40 -2.78 1.19 -10.76
N HIS A 41 -1.76 1.99 -11.07
CA HIS A 41 -1.94 3.33 -11.66
C HIS A 41 -2.47 3.26 -13.09
N GLU A 42 -1.90 2.40 -13.93
CA GLU A 42 -2.35 2.18 -15.31
C GLU A 42 -3.78 1.64 -15.38
N ALA A 43 -4.18 0.83 -14.39
CA ALA A 43 -5.54 0.31 -14.27
C ALA A 43 -6.54 1.32 -13.66
N GLY A 44 -6.09 2.52 -13.24
CA GLY A 44 -6.95 3.48 -12.55
C GLY A 44 -7.44 3.01 -11.17
N ALA A 45 -6.77 2.02 -10.57
CA ALA A 45 -7.16 1.41 -9.30
C ALA A 45 -6.67 2.20 -8.07
N VAL A 46 -5.80 3.20 -8.27
CA VAL A 46 -5.35 4.10 -7.21
C VAL A 46 -6.08 5.43 -7.37
N PRO A 47 -6.85 5.89 -6.37
CA PRO A 47 -7.43 7.23 -6.42
C PRO A 47 -6.31 8.27 -6.49
N VAL A 48 -6.54 9.33 -7.27
CA VAL A 48 -5.70 10.54 -7.19
C VAL A 48 -5.68 10.94 -5.71
N PRO A 49 -4.51 11.13 -5.07
CA PRO A 49 -4.48 11.46 -3.66
C PRO A 49 -5.23 12.79 -3.46
N SER A 50 -6.49 12.68 -3.06
CA SER A 50 -7.23 13.76 -2.42
C SER A 50 -6.40 14.14 -1.23
N GLY A 51 -5.92 15.39 -1.22
CA GLY A 51 -4.91 15.87 -0.29
C GLY A 51 -5.41 15.97 1.13
N ASP A 52 -5.76 14.84 1.74
CA ASP A 52 -5.86 14.65 3.18
C ASP A 52 -4.42 14.71 3.72
N ARG A 53 -3.87 15.92 3.66
CA ARG A 53 -2.76 16.34 4.49
C ARG A 53 -3.29 16.23 5.91
N GLU A 54 -2.80 15.24 6.64
CA GLU A 54 -2.80 15.30 8.10
C GLU A 54 -2.35 16.72 8.49
N PRO A 55 -3.08 17.43 9.36
CA PRO A 55 -2.69 18.76 9.80
C PRO A 55 -1.27 18.68 10.35
N GLU A 56 -0.45 19.68 10.03
CA GLU A 56 0.85 19.89 10.67
C GLU A 56 0.63 19.78 12.19
N GLU A 57 1.27 18.80 12.84
CA GLU A 57 1.41 18.77 14.29
C GLU A 57 2.18 20.04 14.67
N GLU A 58 1.43 21.09 15.00
CA GLU A 58 1.93 22.27 15.68
C GLU A 58 2.32 21.86 17.11
N ARG A 59 3.64 21.88 17.38
CA ARG A 59 4.37 21.88 18.67
C ARG A 59 4.92 20.56 19.21
#